data_AF-A0A977KXD2-F1
#
_entry.id   AF-A0A977KXD2-F1
#
_cell.length_a   1.000
_cell.length_b   1.000
_cell.length_c   1.000
_cell.angle_alpha   90.00
_cell.angle_beta   90.00
_cell.angle_gamma   90.00
#
_symmetry.space_group_name_H-M   'P 1'
#
loop_
_entity.id
_entity.type
_entity.pdbx_description
1 polymer ?
#
loop_
_entity_poly.entity_id
_entity_poly.type
_entity_poly.pdbx_seq_one_letter_code
_entity_poly.pdbx_strand_id
1 'polypeptide(L)'
;MQLCQRLEQILENLRPAFSREATYQWFILLAWGVVLNSQPSAITSYVNALGLTESYYHQALHWFESKAFNVKGLTLGWSKWVSQHENLYRIKEKRVYVGDGIKVGKEGRKMPGVKRLHQESGNVAKPEWIRGHYFNALSVLVGVRPLVDKSCCNQGSTGNPY
;
A
#
# COMPACT_ATOMS: atom_id res chain seq x y z
N MET A 1 2.69 20.26 8.22
CA MET A 1 3.66 19.61 9.13
C MET A 1 3.25 18.20 9.55
N GLN A 2 2.01 17.93 9.95
CA GLN A 2 1.61 16.61 10.48
C GLN A 2 1.76 15.43 9.49
N LEU A 3 1.54 15.65 8.18
CA LEU A 3 1.65 14.58 7.17
C LEU A 3 3.10 14.08 6.99
N CYS A 4 4.07 14.99 6.87
CA CYS A 4 5.48 14.62 6.71
C CYS A 4 5.98 13.83 7.93
N GLN A 5 5.66 14.31 9.14
CA GLN A 5 5.98 13.61 10.38
C GLN A 5 5.34 12.21 10.43
N ARG A 6 4.11 12.07 9.94
CA ARG A 6 3.44 10.77 9.87
C ARG A 6 4.13 9.82 8.88
N LEU A 7 4.56 10.33 7.73
CA LEU A 7 5.33 9.57 6.75
C LEU A 7 6.69 9.14 7.32
N GLU A 8 7.40 10.02 8.00
CA GLU A 8 8.67 9.70 8.67
C GLU A 8 8.49 8.59 9.71
N GLN A 9 7.49 8.71 10.59
CA GLN A 9 7.16 7.65 11.56
C GLN A 9 6.88 6.31 10.88
N ILE A 10 6.17 6.31 9.76
CA ILE A 10 5.91 5.10 8.97
C ILE A 10 7.23 4.50 8.46
N LEU A 11 8.08 5.32 7.85
CA LEU A 11 9.34 4.87 7.25
C LEU A 11 10.29 4.31 8.33
N GLU A 12 10.36 4.95 9.49
CA GLU A 12 11.11 4.48 10.66
C GLU A 12 10.65 3.10 11.13
N ASN A 13 9.35 2.86 11.16
CA ASN A 13 8.80 1.54 11.53
C ASN A 13 9.18 0.43 10.54
N LEU A 14 9.55 0.78 9.30
CA LEU A 14 9.98 -0.17 8.28
C LEU A 14 11.49 -0.41 8.28
N ARG A 15 12.28 0.35 9.05
CA ARG A 15 13.73 0.16 9.20
C ARG A 15 14.16 -1.29 9.44
N PRO A 16 13.50 -2.09 10.31
CA PRO A 16 13.91 -3.48 10.56
C PRO A 16 13.83 -4.40 9.34
N ALA A 17 13.15 -4.01 8.26
CA ALA A 17 13.10 -4.78 7.02
C ALA A 17 14.41 -4.74 6.21
N PHE A 18 15.37 -3.90 6.61
CA PHE A 18 16.62 -3.66 5.91
C PHE A 18 17.81 -4.08 6.77
N SER A 19 18.69 -4.90 6.21
CA SER A 19 19.93 -5.34 6.88
C SER A 19 21.10 -4.37 6.71
N ARG A 20 21.02 -3.45 5.75
CA ARG A 20 22.04 -2.43 5.46
C ARG A 20 21.46 -1.03 5.56
N GLU A 21 22.17 -0.15 6.24
CA GLU A 21 21.76 1.25 6.44
C GLU A 21 21.63 1.99 5.11
N ALA A 22 22.62 1.86 4.21
CA ALA A 22 22.58 2.52 2.91
C ALA A 22 21.32 2.15 2.10
N THR A 23 20.92 0.87 2.12
CA THR A 23 19.69 0.42 1.43
C THR A 23 18.44 1.03 2.05
N TYR A 24 18.39 1.17 3.37
CA TYR A 24 17.28 1.84 4.06
C TYR A 24 17.22 3.33 3.73
N GLN A 25 18.36 4.03 3.70
CA GLN A 25 18.41 5.45 3.32
C GLN A 25 17.93 5.66 1.88
N TRP A 26 18.34 4.80 0.95
CA TRP A 26 17.82 4.82 -0.42
C TRP A 26 16.31 4.52 -0.49
N PHE A 27 15.78 3.67 0.38
CA PHE A 27 14.34 3.45 0.49
C PHE A 27 13.60 4.72 0.91
N ILE A 28 14.11 5.45 1.91
CA ILE A 28 13.55 6.75 2.33
C ILE A 28 13.56 7.74 1.17
N LEU A 29 14.71 7.88 0.49
CA LEU A 29 14.84 8.79 -0.66
C LEU A 29 13.83 8.44 -1.74
N LEU A 30 13.76 7.17 -2.17
CA LEU A 30 12.82 6.73 -3.19
C LEU A 30 11.36 6.91 -2.76
N ALA A 31 11.01 6.69 -1.50
CA ALA A 31 9.66 6.93 -0.98
C ALA A 31 9.28 8.41 -1.07
N TRP A 32 10.18 9.31 -0.67
CA TRP A 32 9.98 10.75 -0.84
C TRP A 32 9.92 11.15 -2.31
N GLY A 33 10.78 10.56 -3.15
CA GLY A 33 10.74 10.77 -4.59
C GLY A 33 9.39 10.39 -5.19
N VAL A 34 8.76 9.30 -4.74
CA VAL A 34 7.40 8.93 -5.15
C VAL A 34 6.35 9.93 -4.66
N VAL A 35 6.43 10.37 -3.39
CA VAL A 35 5.47 11.31 -2.78
C VAL A 35 5.53 12.71 -3.41
N LEU A 36 6.73 13.17 -3.74
CA LEU A 36 6.98 14.52 -4.28
C LEU A 36 6.86 14.59 -5.81
N ASN A 37 6.96 13.45 -6.50
CA ASN A 37 6.96 13.41 -7.95
C ASN A 37 5.56 13.65 -8.55
N SER A 38 5.46 14.67 -9.39
CA SER A 38 4.27 15.00 -10.19
C SER A 38 4.35 14.47 -11.63
N GLN A 39 5.48 13.91 -12.05
CA GLN A 39 5.71 13.37 -13.40
C GLN A 39 5.30 11.90 -13.51
N PRO A 40 5.24 11.30 -14.71
CA PRO A 40 5.01 9.88 -14.86
C PRO A 40 6.01 9.04 -14.03
N SER A 41 5.49 7.97 -13.41
CA SER A 41 6.27 7.09 -12.53
C SER A 41 7.46 6.46 -13.24
N ALA A 42 8.67 6.95 -12.93
CA ALA A 42 9.94 6.39 -13.37
C ALA A 42 11.03 6.74 -12.36
N ILE A 43 12.09 5.91 -12.29
CA ILE A 43 13.22 6.15 -11.37
C ILE A 43 13.86 7.51 -11.64
N THR A 44 14.04 7.86 -12.92
CA THR A 44 14.54 9.18 -13.34
C THR A 44 13.65 10.31 -12.80
N SER A 45 12.33 10.16 -12.87
CA SER A 45 11.38 11.14 -12.34
C SER A 45 11.53 11.31 -10.82
N TYR A 46 11.72 10.21 -10.08
CA TYR A 46 11.90 10.26 -8.61
C TYR A 46 13.22 10.92 -8.21
N VAL A 47 14.31 10.59 -8.91
CA VAL A 47 15.64 11.20 -8.71
C VAL A 47 15.57 12.72 -8.99
N ASN A 48 14.92 13.10 -10.09
CA ASN A 48 14.71 14.51 -10.45
C ASN A 48 13.84 15.25 -9.44
N ALA A 49 12.76 14.63 -8.94
CA ALA A 49 11.87 15.23 -7.94
C ALA A 49 12.60 15.55 -6.61
N LEU A 50 13.67 14.82 -6.31
CA LEU A 50 14.54 15.05 -5.14
C LEU A 50 15.67 16.05 -5.43
N GLY A 51 15.82 16.53 -6.66
CA GLY A 51 16.94 17.39 -7.07
C GLY A 51 18.28 16.66 -7.14
N LEU A 52 18.29 15.33 -7.25
CA LEU A 52 19.50 14.54 -7.37
C LEU A 52 20.03 14.58 -8.81
N THR A 53 21.35 14.54 -8.96
CA THR A 53 22.00 14.50 -10.28
C THR A 53 21.89 13.14 -10.94
N GLU A 54 22.04 13.09 -12.27
CA GLU A 54 22.02 11.85 -13.07
C GLU A 54 23.00 10.78 -12.55
N SER A 55 24.12 11.20 -11.97
CA SER A 55 25.13 10.31 -11.36
C SER A 55 24.59 9.42 -10.24
N TYR A 56 23.39 9.68 -9.72
CA TYR A 56 22.70 8.89 -8.69
C TYR A 56 21.67 7.91 -9.26
N TYR A 57 21.36 8.00 -10.56
CA TYR A 57 20.38 7.13 -11.22
C TYR A 57 20.74 5.66 -11.09
N HIS A 58 22.02 5.31 -11.30
CA HIS A 58 22.49 3.93 -11.21
C HIS A 58 22.35 3.37 -9.80
N GLN A 59 22.66 4.15 -8.77
CA GLN A 59 22.53 3.77 -7.36
C GLN A 59 21.05 3.56 -6.99
N ALA A 60 20.17 4.45 -7.46
CA ALA A 60 18.73 4.30 -7.31
C ALA A 60 18.20 3.03 -8.00
N LEU A 61 18.73 2.68 -9.18
CA LEU A 61 18.38 1.45 -9.88
C LEU A 61 18.89 0.20 -9.15
N HIS A 62 20.15 0.21 -8.70
CA HIS A 62 20.76 -0.89 -7.94
C HIS A 62 20.02 -1.20 -6.63
N TRP A 63 19.32 -0.22 -6.05
CA TRP A 63 18.49 -0.45 -4.88
C TRP A 63 17.43 -1.53 -5.13
N PHE A 64 16.79 -1.57 -6.31
CA PHE A 64 15.77 -2.56 -6.66
C PHE A 64 16.31 -3.99 -6.76
N GLU A 65 17.63 -4.15 -6.90
CA GLU A 65 18.32 -5.44 -6.97
C GLU A 65 19.00 -5.82 -5.63
N SER A 66 18.88 -4.95 -4.62
CA SER A 66 19.56 -5.12 -3.34
C SER A 66 19.04 -6.34 -2.59
N LYS A 67 19.96 -7.22 -2.17
CA LYS A 67 19.67 -8.36 -1.29
C LYS A 67 19.55 -7.96 0.19
N ALA A 68 19.71 -6.67 0.51
CA ALA A 68 19.65 -6.18 1.88
C ALA A 68 18.22 -5.99 2.41
N PHE A 69 17.21 -6.25 1.59
CA PHE A 69 15.82 -6.37 1.99
C PHE A 69 15.14 -7.40 1.08
N ASN A 70 13.91 -7.78 1.43
CA ASN A 70 13.05 -8.49 0.49
C ASN A 70 11.61 -7.95 0.61
N VAL A 71 10.88 -8.00 -0.50
CA VAL A 71 9.53 -7.43 -0.60
C VAL A 71 8.58 -8.08 0.41
N LYS A 72 8.69 -9.39 0.66
CA LYS A 72 7.83 -10.10 1.62
C LYS A 72 8.00 -9.57 3.05
N GLY A 73 9.24 -9.37 3.49
CA GLY A 73 9.56 -8.82 4.81
C GLY A 73 9.07 -7.38 4.96
N LEU A 74 9.30 -6.54 3.95
CA LEU A 74 8.81 -5.17 3.92
C LEU A 74 7.28 -5.11 3.98
N THR A 75 6.58 -5.90 3.17
CA THR A 75 5.12 -6.00 3.16
C THR A 75 4.58 -6.49 4.51
N LEU A 76 5.25 -7.46 5.16
CA LEU A 76 4.86 -7.93 6.48
C LEU A 76 5.03 -6.83 7.54
N GLY A 77 6.15 -6.11 7.52
CA GLY A 77 6.40 -4.97 8.41
C GLY A 77 5.33 -3.89 8.27
N TRP A 78 5.02 -3.50 7.03
CA TRP A 78 3.94 -2.58 6.71
C TRP A 78 2.58 -3.07 7.24
N SER A 79 2.24 -4.33 6.93
CA SER A 79 0.97 -4.92 7.34
C SER A 79 0.81 -4.98 8.86
N LYS A 80 1.90 -5.30 9.59
CA LYS A 80 1.93 -5.30 11.05
C LYS A 80 1.68 -3.91 11.62
N TRP A 81 2.39 -2.89 11.11
CA TRP A 81 2.23 -1.51 11.54
C TRP A 81 0.80 -1.00 11.31
N VAL A 82 0.26 -1.21 10.11
CA VAL A 82 -1.13 -0.84 9.78
C VAL A 82 -2.13 -1.53 10.71
N SER A 83 -1.91 -2.81 11.03
CA SER A 83 -2.77 -3.61 11.90
C SER A 83 -2.75 -3.21 13.39
N GLN A 84 -1.79 -2.38 13.80
CA GLN A 84 -1.66 -1.88 15.17
C GLN A 84 -2.41 -0.56 15.41
N HIS A 85 -3.08 -0.01 14.41
CA HIS A 85 -3.89 1.20 14.61
C HIS A 85 -4.98 0.97 15.66
N GLU A 86 -5.14 1.92 16.57
CA GLU A 86 -6.11 1.82 17.67
C GLU A 86 -7.55 1.86 17.17
N ASN A 87 -7.79 2.68 16.15
CA ASN A 87 -9.12 3.03 15.64
C ASN A 87 -9.57 2.19 14.44
N LEU A 88 -9.17 0.91 14.38
CA LEU A 88 -9.60 0.00 13.32
C LEU A 88 -11.11 -0.28 13.40
N TYR A 89 -11.81 -0.08 12.29
CA TYR A 89 -13.21 -0.42 12.16
C TYR A 89 -13.41 -1.93 12.22
N ARG A 90 -14.46 -2.35 12.93
CA ARG A 90 -14.75 -3.76 13.20
C ARG A 90 -16.23 -4.06 13.00
N ILE A 91 -16.52 -5.22 12.41
CA ILE A 91 -17.87 -5.80 12.32
C ILE A 91 -17.84 -7.10 13.09
N LYS A 92 -18.72 -7.26 14.09
CA LYS A 92 -18.74 -8.44 14.99
C LYS A 92 -17.34 -8.76 15.54
N GLU A 93 -16.64 -7.73 16.04
CA GLU A 93 -15.28 -7.78 16.59
C GLU A 93 -14.15 -8.13 15.60
N LYS A 94 -14.49 -8.43 14.34
CA LYS A 94 -13.51 -8.72 13.28
C LYS A 94 -13.14 -7.45 12.53
N ARG A 95 -11.85 -7.28 12.23
CA ARG A 95 -11.31 -6.15 11.46
C ARG A 95 -11.86 -6.15 10.03
N VAL A 96 -12.16 -4.96 9.52
CA VAL A 96 -12.58 -4.77 8.13
C VAL A 96 -11.38 -4.33 7.28
N TYR A 97 -11.18 -5.04 6.18
CA TYR A 97 -10.19 -4.70 5.17
C TYR A 97 -10.91 -4.31 3.89
N VAL A 98 -10.35 -3.33 3.17
CA VAL A 98 -10.80 -2.94 1.84
C VAL A 98 -9.70 -3.31 0.86
N GLY A 99 -10.04 -4.17 -0.10
CA GLY A 99 -9.14 -4.61 -1.14
C GLY A 99 -9.58 -4.04 -2.49
N ASP A 100 -8.61 -3.61 -3.29
CA ASP A 100 -8.82 -3.26 -4.69
C ASP A 100 -7.68 -3.84 -5.54
N GLY A 101 -7.93 -4.04 -6.83
CA GLY A 101 -6.99 -4.64 -7.76
C GLY A 101 -7.21 -4.19 -9.19
N ILE A 102 -6.15 -3.72 -9.84
CA ILE A 102 -6.16 -3.29 -11.23
C ILE A 102 -5.20 -4.12 -12.08
N LYS A 103 -5.69 -4.56 -13.25
CA LYS A 103 -4.91 -5.22 -14.28
C LYS A 103 -4.52 -4.14 -15.31
N VAL A 104 -3.22 -3.85 -15.43
CA VAL A 104 -2.70 -2.82 -16.34
C VAL A 104 -2.00 -3.48 -17.52
N GLY A 105 -2.58 -3.33 -18.71
CA GLY A 105 -2.00 -3.82 -19.95
C GLY A 105 -0.63 -3.20 -20.24
N LYS A 106 0.31 -4.01 -20.71
CA LYS A 106 1.65 -3.61 -21.14
C LYS A 106 1.97 -4.25 -22.47
N GLU A 107 2.43 -3.43 -23.42
CA GLU A 107 2.82 -3.88 -24.76
C GLU A 107 4.23 -4.50 -24.77
N GLY A 108 5.07 -4.14 -23.80
CA GLY A 108 6.44 -4.62 -23.68
C GLY A 108 6.52 -6.12 -23.42
N ARG A 109 6.98 -6.90 -24.41
CA ARG A 109 7.09 -8.36 -24.33
C ARG A 109 8.20 -8.86 -23.39
N LYS A 110 9.18 -8.02 -23.10
CA LYS A 110 10.36 -8.31 -22.23
C LYS A 110 10.38 -7.47 -20.94
N MET A 111 9.29 -6.77 -20.61
CA MET A 111 9.22 -6.01 -19.36
C MET A 111 9.19 -6.97 -18.16
N PRO A 112 10.03 -6.76 -17.13
CA PRO A 112 10.02 -7.58 -15.92
C PRO A 112 8.64 -7.61 -15.24
N GLY A 113 8.27 -8.78 -14.72
CA GLY A 113 7.01 -8.96 -13.98
C GLY A 113 5.73 -8.93 -14.82
N VAL A 114 5.82 -8.77 -16.15
CA VAL A 114 4.66 -8.88 -17.05
C VAL A 114 4.18 -10.32 -17.13
N LYS A 115 2.88 -10.52 -16.87
CA LYS A 115 2.21 -11.81 -16.87
C LYS A 115 1.03 -11.81 -17.85
N ARG A 116 0.59 -13.00 -18.26
CA ARG A 116 -0.70 -13.17 -18.95
C ARG A 116 -1.80 -13.16 -17.89
N LEU A 117 -2.72 -12.20 -17.99
CA LEU A 117 -3.79 -11.94 -17.03
C LEU A 117 -5.14 -12.10 -17.72
N HIS A 118 -6.03 -12.89 -17.12
CA HIS A 118 -7.41 -13.03 -17.59
C HIS A 118 -8.21 -11.79 -17.18
N GLN A 119 -9.12 -11.32 -18.04
CA GLN A 119 -10.03 -10.23 -17.72
C GLN A 119 -11.45 -10.77 -17.55
N GLU A 120 -12.02 -10.57 -16.36
CA GLU A 120 -13.38 -11.01 -16.01
C GLU A 120 -14.47 -10.05 -16.52
N SER A 121 -14.10 -9.02 -17.30
CA SER A 121 -15.09 -8.05 -17.79
C SER A 121 -15.95 -8.64 -18.90
N GLY A 122 -17.27 -8.65 -18.72
CA GLY A 122 -18.25 -9.08 -19.73
C GLY A 122 -18.42 -8.15 -20.94
N ASN A 123 -17.48 -7.24 -21.20
CA ASN A 123 -17.52 -6.37 -22.37
C ASN A 123 -16.82 -7.07 -23.55
N VAL A 124 -17.60 -7.42 -24.59
CA VAL A 124 -17.14 -8.12 -25.80
C VAL A 124 -16.03 -7.37 -26.55
N ALA A 125 -15.93 -6.05 -26.38
CA ALA A 125 -14.89 -5.23 -27.01
C ALA A 125 -13.50 -5.34 -26.33
N LYS A 126 -13.41 -5.94 -25.13
CA LYS A 126 -12.14 -6.10 -24.42
C LYS A 126 -11.57 -7.51 -24.65
N PRO A 127 -10.26 -7.65 -24.90
CA PRO A 127 -9.64 -8.96 -25.04
C PRO A 127 -9.73 -9.72 -23.71
N GLU A 128 -10.14 -11.00 -23.78
CA GLU A 128 -10.25 -11.91 -22.64
C GLU A 128 -8.92 -12.06 -21.86
N TRP A 129 -7.80 -11.89 -22.56
CA TRP A 129 -6.46 -11.97 -21.99
C TRP A 129 -5.64 -10.74 -22.35
N ILE A 130 -4.93 -10.20 -21.36
CA ILE A 130 -3.93 -9.16 -21.57
C ILE A 130 -2.58 -9.61 -21.04
N ARG A 131 -1.51 -9.05 -21.61
CA ARG A 131 -0.19 -9.07 -20.98
C ARG A 131 -0.06 -7.80 -20.17
N GLY A 132 0.33 -7.92 -18.91
CA GLY A 132 0.39 -6.76 -18.04
C GLY A 132 0.88 -7.06 -16.64
N HIS A 133 0.73 -6.06 -15.78
CA HIS A 133 0.95 -6.17 -14.34
C HIS A 133 -0.40 -6.18 -13.63
N TYR A 134 -0.49 -6.97 -12.56
CA TYR A 134 -1.62 -6.91 -11.63
C TYR A 134 -1.16 -6.20 -10.38
N PHE A 135 -1.73 -5.04 -10.10
CA PHE A 135 -1.46 -4.27 -8.90
C PHE A 135 -2.64 -4.40 -7.97
N ASN A 136 -2.39 -4.88 -6.75
CA ASN A 136 -3.39 -4.97 -5.71
C ASN A 136 -3.04 -4.04 -4.55
N ALA A 137 -4.08 -3.54 -3.90
CA ALA A 137 -3.98 -2.76 -2.68
C ALA A 137 -4.87 -3.43 -1.63
N LEU A 138 -4.32 -3.59 -0.43
CA LEU A 138 -5.09 -3.95 0.74
C LEU A 138 -4.95 -2.82 1.75
N SER A 139 -6.08 -2.31 2.22
CA SER A 139 -6.16 -1.24 3.20
C SER A 139 -7.00 -1.67 4.39
N VAL A 140 -6.79 -1.00 5.52
CA VAL A 140 -7.64 -1.16 6.70
C VAL A 140 -8.60 0.02 6.79
N LEU A 141 -9.83 -0.25 7.15
CA LEU A 141 -10.78 0.83 7.42
C LEU A 141 -10.53 1.36 8.84
N VAL A 142 -10.19 2.64 8.94
CA VAL A 142 -10.03 3.36 10.20
C VAL A 142 -11.32 4.14 10.46
N GLY A 143 -11.99 3.86 11.57
CA GLY A 143 -13.24 4.51 11.95
C GLY A 143 -13.04 5.41 13.16
N VAL A 144 -13.75 6.53 13.21
CA VAL A 144 -13.96 7.23 14.48
C VAL A 144 -14.95 6.38 15.27
N ARG A 145 -14.65 6.05 16.53
CA ARG A 145 -15.59 5.32 17.41
C ARG A 145 -16.97 6.00 17.32
N PRO A 146 -18.04 5.28 16.93
CA PRO A 146 -19.38 5.75 17.27
C PRO A 146 -19.48 5.69 18.79
N LEU A 147 -19.92 6.78 19.42
CA LEU A 147 -20.49 6.71 20.76
C LEU A 147 -21.72 5.82 20.65
N VAL A 148 -21.56 4.51 20.88
CA VAL A 148 -22.71 3.63 21.00
C VAL A 148 -23.32 3.91 22.36
N ASP A 149 -24.37 4.72 22.38
CA ASP A 149 -25.27 4.81 23.52
C ASP A 149 -26.00 3.47 23.64
N LYS A 150 -25.44 2.56 24.44
CA LYS A 150 -26.01 1.23 24.73
C LYS A 150 -27.17 1.30 25.73
N SER A 151 -28.02 2.32 25.65
CA SER A 151 -29.13 2.53 26.60
C SER A 151 -30.53 2.28 26.02
N CYS A 152 -30.73 2.19 24.70
CA CYS A 152 -32.11 2.20 24.14
C CYS A 152 -32.71 0.88 23.64
N CYS A 153 -32.02 -0.27 23.68
CA CYS A 153 -32.58 -1.51 23.09
C CYS A 153 -32.87 -2.67 24.06
N ASN A 154 -32.81 -2.45 25.38
CA ASN A 154 -33.24 -3.45 26.36
C ASN A 154 -34.38 -2.91 27.25
N GLN A 155 -35.59 -2.86 26.69
CA GLN A 155 -36.78 -3.10 27.48
C GLN A 155 -37.58 -4.19 26.78
N GLY A 156 -37.34 -5.43 27.20
CA GLY A 156 -38.20 -6.55 26.89
C GLY A 156 -39.57 -6.31 27.54
N SER A 157 -40.61 -6.23 26.71
CA SER A 157 -41.98 -6.32 27.15
C SER A 157 -42.29 -7.76 27.57
N THR A 158 -42.04 -8.07 28.84
CA THR A 158 -42.69 -9.18 29.54
C THR A 158 -44.16 -8.85 29.75
N GLY A 159 -45.03 -9.84 29.54
CA GLY A 159 -46.46 -9.65 29.31
C GLY A 159 -47.30 -9.13 30.48
N ASN A 160 -48.56 -8.82 30.16
CA ASN A 160 -49.68 -8.94 31.07
C ASN A 160 -50.94 -9.37 30.28
N PRO A 161 -51.60 -10.50 30.63
CA PRO A 161 -52.87 -10.91 30.07
C PRO A 161 -54.00 -10.46 31.00
N TYR A 162 -54.69 -9.39 30.63
CA TYR A 162 -56.05 -9.08 31.06
C TYR A 162 -56.79 -8.39 29.92
#